data_AF-A0A535GQE3-F1
#
_entry.id   AF-A0A535GQE3-F1
#
_cell.length_a   1.000
_cell.length_b   1.000
_cell.length_c   1.000
_cell.angle_alpha   90.00
_cell.angle_beta   90.00
_cell.angle_gamma   90.00
#
_symmetry.space_group_name_H-M   'P 1'
#
loop_
_entity.id
_entity.type
_entity.pdbx_description
1 polymer ?
#
loop_
_entity_poly.entity_id
_entity_poly.type
_entity_poly.pdbx_seq_one_letter_code
_entity_poly.pdbx_strand_id
1 'polypeptide(L)'
;MAAFAPIALIVLFLIWATALVLGYGLLLYGLRAEFRPELADFPEAFYVSASTLVPLAYGDFVPEQGWARALIVLESANGVAFGALAITLLFELYGSFRSREEAVVALDALAGAPASAVQLLETAAGPTMDGKLRETFDEWQKWAAMVLESHLAYPLLIYFRSSHDNEAWINSFGAVMDAAALVLSSVEGDQSAGSAKLMFTIGNHLVEDVSWLLFRNPGDAEAIIEREEYAAAIVRLKAAGYRALDGDAHWQKFAKMRAKYAMFLNRMAQLLSAPPAPWVGDRSYLPHRQSRRRRPAPKAAS
;
A
#
# COMPACT_ATOMS: atom_id res chain seq x y z
N MET A 1 -15.69 3.14 5.02
CA MET A 1 -14.45 3.50 4.29
C MET A 1 -13.64 2.26 3.86
N ALA A 2 -13.59 1.17 4.65
CA ALA A 2 -12.86 -0.07 4.29
C ALA A 2 -13.28 -0.73 2.95
N ALA A 3 -14.53 -0.52 2.51
CA ALA A 3 -15.03 -1.04 1.24
C ALA A 3 -14.60 -0.25 -0.01
N PHE A 4 -13.81 0.84 0.12
CA PHE A 4 -13.48 1.71 -1.00
C PHE A 4 -12.79 0.97 -2.16
N ALA A 5 -11.69 0.26 -1.90
CA ALA A 5 -10.92 -0.39 -2.97
C ALA A 5 -11.67 -1.54 -3.66
N PRO A 6 -12.36 -2.45 -2.94
CA PRO A 6 -13.24 -3.44 -3.56
C PRO A 6 -14.35 -2.81 -4.43
N ILE A 7 -15.00 -1.75 -3.95
CA ILE A 7 -16.05 -1.06 -4.71
C ILE A 7 -15.45 -0.36 -5.94
N ALA A 8 -14.30 0.31 -5.79
CA ALA A 8 -13.62 0.98 -6.90
C ALA A 8 -13.25 0.01 -8.02
N LEU A 9 -12.82 -1.21 -7.68
CA LEU A 9 -12.52 -2.26 -8.65
C LEU A 9 -13.79 -2.72 -9.40
N ILE A 10 -14.88 -2.95 -8.68
CA ILE A 10 -16.17 -3.31 -9.30
C ILE A 10 -16.65 -2.20 -10.23
N VAL A 11 -16.59 -0.94 -9.78
CA VAL A 11 -16.95 0.23 -10.58
C VAL A 11 -16.06 0.33 -11.83
N LEU A 12 -14.75 0.07 -11.71
CA LEU A 12 -13.83 0.06 -12.85
C LEU A 12 -14.25 -0.99 -13.89
N PHE A 13 -14.58 -2.21 -13.47
CA PHE A 13 -15.08 -3.24 -14.39
C PHE A 13 -16.41 -2.85 -15.02
N LEU A 14 -17.33 -2.23 -14.27
CA LEU A 14 -18.59 -1.75 -14.82
C LEU A 14 -18.38 -0.63 -15.85
N ILE A 15 -17.42 0.27 -15.61
CA ILE A 15 -17.05 1.31 -16.58
C ILE A 15 -16.49 0.68 -17.85
N TRP A 16 -15.58 -0.29 -17.73
CA TRP A 16 -15.01 -0.98 -18.89
C TRP A 16 -16.04 -1.78 -19.67
N ALA A 17 -16.90 -2.54 -18.97
CA ALA A 17 -18.00 -3.27 -19.60
C ALA A 17 -18.94 -2.31 -20.34
N THR A 18 -19.34 -1.20 -19.70
CA THR A 18 -20.20 -0.19 -20.32
C THR A 18 -19.53 0.46 -21.53
N ALA A 19 -18.23 0.77 -21.45
CA ALA A 19 -17.48 1.31 -22.58
C ALA A 19 -17.40 0.34 -23.76
N LEU A 20 -17.23 -0.96 -23.49
CA LEU A 20 -17.27 -2.01 -24.51
C LEU A 20 -18.66 -2.10 -25.13
N VAL A 21 -19.73 -2.15 -24.33
CA VAL A 21 -21.12 -2.19 -24.84
C VAL A 21 -21.42 -0.95 -25.70
N LEU A 22 -20.98 0.23 -25.27
CA LEU A 22 -21.17 1.45 -26.06
C LEU A 22 -20.37 1.41 -27.36
N GLY A 23 -19.11 0.95 -27.31
CA GLY A 23 -18.25 0.82 -28.50
C GLY A 23 -18.81 -0.15 -29.53
N TYR A 24 -19.18 -1.36 -29.10
CA TYR A 24 -19.81 -2.36 -29.96
C TYR A 24 -21.20 -1.94 -30.42
N GLY A 25 -22.02 -1.35 -29.55
CA GLY A 25 -23.32 -0.80 -29.91
C GLY A 25 -23.25 0.24 -31.03
N LEU A 26 -22.22 1.11 -31.03
CA LEU A 26 -21.99 2.06 -32.13
C LEU A 26 -21.61 1.35 -33.44
N LEU A 27 -20.79 0.31 -33.38
CA LEU A 27 -20.42 -0.50 -34.55
C LEU A 27 -21.63 -1.26 -35.12
N LEU A 28 -22.44 -1.87 -34.25
CA LEU A 28 -23.66 -2.57 -34.62
C LEU A 28 -24.71 -1.62 -35.20
N TYR A 29 -24.85 -0.42 -34.65
CA TYR A 29 -25.73 0.61 -35.22
C TYR A 29 -25.29 1.01 -36.64
N GLY A 30 -23.99 1.06 -36.91
CA GLY A 30 -23.45 1.26 -38.26
C GLY A 30 -23.76 0.11 -39.23
N LEU A 31 -23.89 -1.12 -38.72
CA LEU A 31 -24.23 -2.32 -39.47
C LEU A 31 -25.72 -2.70 -39.35
N ARG A 32 -26.60 -1.80 -38.90
CA ARG A 32 -28.01 -2.11 -38.59
C ARG A 32 -28.78 -2.81 -39.71
N ALA A 33 -28.49 -2.45 -40.96
CA ALA A 33 -29.15 -3.00 -42.15
C ALA A 33 -28.78 -4.49 -42.40
N GLU A 34 -27.77 -5.00 -41.71
CA GLU A 34 -27.34 -6.40 -41.77
C GLU A 34 -28.07 -7.31 -40.77
N PHE A 35 -29.03 -6.76 -39.99
CA PHE A 35 -29.80 -7.48 -38.97
C PHE A 35 -31.24 -7.74 -39.41
N ARG A 36 -31.83 -8.83 -38.88
CA ARG A 36 -33.25 -9.13 -39.00
C ARG A 36 -33.90 -9.35 -37.61
N PRO A 37 -34.92 -8.56 -37.25
CA PRO A 37 -35.33 -7.31 -37.91
C PRO A 37 -34.19 -6.29 -37.95
N GLU A 38 -34.27 -5.31 -38.85
CA GLU A 38 -33.29 -4.20 -38.91
C GLU A 38 -33.35 -3.42 -37.59
N LEU A 39 -32.19 -3.06 -37.04
CA LEU A 39 -32.11 -2.25 -35.81
C LEU A 39 -32.62 -0.83 -36.10
N ALA A 40 -33.74 -0.46 -35.48
CA ALA A 40 -34.42 0.80 -35.72
C ALA A 40 -33.65 2.01 -35.15
N ASP A 41 -33.07 1.85 -33.95
CA ASP A 41 -32.41 2.91 -33.22
C ASP A 41 -31.14 2.45 -32.47
N PHE A 42 -30.42 3.41 -31.89
CA PHE A 42 -29.23 3.11 -31.10
C PHE A 42 -29.53 2.31 -29.81
N PRO A 43 -30.62 2.58 -29.07
CA PRO A 43 -31.05 1.72 -27.97
C PRO A 43 -31.18 0.23 -28.30
N GLU A 44 -31.72 -0.13 -29.48
CA GLU A 44 -31.75 -1.53 -29.93
C GLU A 44 -30.35 -2.09 -30.17
N ALA A 45 -29.46 -1.34 -30.83
CA ALA A 45 -28.07 -1.75 -31.02
C ALA A 45 -27.30 -1.90 -29.69
N PHE A 46 -27.56 -1.01 -28.72
CA PHE A 46 -27.04 -1.09 -27.36
C PHE A 46 -27.55 -2.34 -26.64
N TYR A 47 -28.84 -2.67 -26.78
CA TYR A 47 -29.42 -3.89 -26.22
C TYR A 47 -28.81 -5.16 -26.83
N VAL A 48 -28.62 -5.21 -28.15
CA VAL A 48 -27.93 -6.31 -28.83
C VAL A 48 -26.50 -6.45 -28.32
N SER A 49 -25.77 -5.34 -28.20
CA SER A 49 -24.41 -5.36 -27.66
C SER A 49 -24.37 -5.84 -26.21
N ALA A 50 -25.22 -5.28 -25.34
CA ALA A 50 -25.27 -5.64 -23.92
C ALA A 50 -25.59 -7.13 -23.70
N SER A 51 -26.48 -7.69 -24.50
CA SER A 51 -26.82 -9.12 -24.46
C SER A 51 -25.77 -10.01 -25.10
N THR A 52 -24.97 -9.50 -26.04
CA THR A 52 -23.87 -10.25 -26.70
C THR A 52 -22.60 -10.28 -25.84
N LEU A 53 -22.28 -9.18 -25.14
CA LEU A 53 -21.10 -9.06 -24.29
C LEU A 53 -21.18 -9.94 -23.03
N VAL A 54 -22.38 -10.19 -22.48
CA VAL A 54 -22.59 -11.07 -21.30
C VAL A 54 -23.13 -12.46 -21.70
N PRO A 55 -22.68 -13.00 -22.85
CA PRO A 55 -23.25 -14.10 -23.62
C PRO A 55 -24.72 -14.52 -23.34
N LEU A 56 -25.65 -13.57 -23.20
CA LEU A 56 -27.07 -13.87 -22.93
C LEU A 56 -27.83 -14.19 -24.21
N ALA A 57 -27.57 -13.42 -25.28
CA ALA A 57 -28.12 -13.50 -26.63
C ALA A 57 -29.50 -14.17 -26.76
N TYR A 58 -30.57 -13.37 -26.70
CA TYR A 58 -31.96 -13.86 -26.76
C TYR A 58 -32.46 -14.25 -28.16
N GLY A 59 -31.72 -13.87 -29.21
CA GLY A 59 -32.09 -14.18 -30.60
C GLY A 59 -33.17 -13.28 -31.21
N ASP A 60 -33.53 -12.19 -30.52
CA ASP A 60 -34.51 -11.22 -31.01
C ASP A 60 -34.05 -10.50 -32.29
N PHE A 61 -32.72 -10.33 -32.44
CA PHE A 61 -32.06 -9.72 -33.60
C PHE A 61 -31.00 -10.68 -34.13
N VAL A 62 -31.13 -11.07 -35.40
CA VAL A 62 -30.24 -12.06 -36.02
C VAL A 62 -29.38 -11.40 -37.10
N PRO A 63 -28.04 -11.51 -37.04
CA PRO A 63 -27.17 -11.01 -38.11
C PRO A 63 -27.26 -11.88 -39.37
N GLU A 64 -27.64 -11.30 -40.50
CA GLU A 64 -27.78 -12.00 -41.78
C GLU A 64 -26.50 -11.97 -42.62
N GLN A 65 -25.67 -10.92 -42.50
CA GLN A 65 -24.48 -10.71 -43.32
C GLN A 65 -23.16 -11.06 -42.61
N GLY A 66 -22.09 -11.21 -43.40
CA GLY A 66 -20.78 -11.65 -42.91
C GLY A 66 -20.13 -10.73 -41.89
N TRP A 67 -20.25 -9.41 -42.04
CA TRP A 67 -19.61 -8.44 -41.13
C TRP A 67 -20.32 -8.36 -39.79
N ALA A 68 -21.66 -8.26 -39.77
CA ALA A 68 -22.43 -8.32 -38.54
C ALA A 68 -22.22 -9.64 -37.77
N ARG A 69 -22.14 -10.78 -38.47
CA ARG A 69 -21.81 -12.08 -37.85
C ARG A 69 -20.42 -12.11 -37.23
N ALA A 70 -19.41 -11.63 -37.96
CA ALA A 70 -18.05 -11.56 -37.46
C ALA A 70 -17.95 -10.66 -36.22
N LEU A 71 -18.65 -9.52 -36.23
CA LEU A 71 -18.67 -8.57 -35.13
C LEU A 71 -19.30 -9.16 -33.87
N ILE A 72 -20.44 -9.86 -33.97
CA ILE A 72 -21.08 -10.54 -32.85
C ILE A 72 -20.19 -11.64 -32.25
N VAL A 73 -19.53 -12.43 -33.10
CA VAL A 73 -18.60 -13.47 -32.63
C VAL A 73 -17.42 -12.85 -31.90
N LEU A 74 -16.85 -11.77 -32.44
CA LEU A 74 -15.75 -11.04 -31.82
C LEU A 74 -16.17 -10.40 -30.50
N GLU A 75 -17.34 -9.77 -30.45
CA GLU A 75 -17.90 -9.17 -29.24
C GLU A 75 -18.13 -10.22 -28.16
N SER A 76 -18.75 -11.35 -28.51
CA SER A 76 -18.97 -12.46 -27.58
C SER A 76 -17.66 -13.03 -27.04
N ALA A 77 -16.67 -13.26 -27.91
CA ALA A 77 -15.35 -13.71 -27.51
C ALA A 77 -14.66 -12.72 -26.55
N ASN A 78 -14.76 -11.42 -26.82
CA ASN A 78 -14.22 -10.37 -25.96
C ASN A 78 -14.95 -10.26 -24.63
N GLY A 79 -16.28 -10.47 -24.61
CA GLY A 79 -17.08 -10.54 -23.39
C GLY A 79 -16.65 -11.68 -22.47
N VAL A 80 -16.46 -12.87 -23.02
CA VAL A 80 -15.94 -14.03 -22.29
C VAL A 80 -14.53 -13.77 -21.77
N ALA A 81 -13.64 -13.25 -22.62
CA ALA A 81 -12.27 -12.92 -22.23
C ALA A 81 -12.24 -11.86 -21.11
N PHE A 82 -13.06 -10.82 -21.23
CA PHE A 82 -13.21 -9.78 -20.21
C PHE A 82 -13.66 -10.35 -18.87
N GLY A 83 -14.71 -11.18 -18.86
CA GLY A 83 -15.20 -11.82 -17.64
C GLY A 83 -14.15 -12.73 -17.00
N ALA A 84 -13.45 -13.53 -17.80
CA ALA A 84 -12.38 -14.41 -17.33
C ALA A 84 -11.22 -13.61 -16.72
N LEU A 85 -10.77 -12.54 -17.38
CA LEU A 85 -9.72 -11.66 -16.87
C LEU A 85 -10.14 -10.92 -15.60
N ALA A 86 -11.38 -10.44 -15.53
CA ALA A 86 -11.90 -9.76 -14.36
C ALA A 86 -11.93 -10.69 -13.13
N ILE A 87 -12.42 -11.92 -13.29
CA ILE A 87 -12.43 -12.94 -12.23
C ILE A 87 -11.01 -13.33 -11.83
N THR A 88 -10.11 -13.52 -12.80
CA THR A 88 -8.70 -13.86 -12.54
C THR A 88 -8.01 -12.77 -11.73
N LEU A 89 -8.17 -11.50 -12.14
CA LEU A 89 -7.61 -10.35 -11.44
C LEU A 89 -8.19 -10.23 -10.03
N LEU A 90 -9.49 -10.49 -9.83
CA LEU A 90 -10.10 -10.49 -8.49
C LEU A 90 -9.44 -11.51 -7.56
N PHE A 91 -9.20 -12.73 -8.04
CA PHE A 91 -8.55 -13.77 -7.24
C PHE A 91 -7.09 -13.43 -6.94
N GLU A 92 -6.35 -12.89 -7.91
CA GLU A 92 -4.96 -12.48 -7.73
C GLU A 92 -4.82 -11.34 -6.71
N LEU A 93 -5.68 -10.31 -6.81
CA LEU A 93 -5.71 -9.20 -5.86
C LEU A 93 -6.09 -9.65 -4.45
N TYR A 94 -7.08 -10.54 -4.33
CA TYR A 94 -7.47 -11.09 -3.02
C TYR A 94 -6.36 -11.94 -2.41
N GLY A 95 -5.67 -12.75 -3.22
CA GLY A 95 -4.51 -13.52 -2.79
C GLY A 95 -3.38 -12.62 -2.27
N SER A 96 -3.01 -11.60 -3.05
CA SER A 96 -1.96 -10.64 -2.65
C SER A 96 -2.34 -9.86 -1.39
N PHE A 97 -3.58 -9.38 -1.29
CA PHE A 97 -4.09 -8.72 -0.09
C PHE A 97 -3.99 -9.63 1.13
N ARG A 98 -4.45 -10.89 1.02
CA ARG A 98 -4.39 -11.86 2.11
C ARG A 98 -2.95 -12.12 2.56
N SER A 99 -2.02 -12.32 1.62
CA SER A 99 -0.61 -12.52 1.93
C SER A 99 0.03 -11.31 2.62
N ARG A 100 -0.43 -10.09 2.32
CA ARG A 100 0.01 -8.88 3.02
C ARG A 100 -0.52 -8.85 4.45
N GLU A 101 -1.82 -9.08 4.64
CA GLU A 101 -2.46 -8.94 5.96
C GLU A 101 -2.09 -10.05 6.94
N GLU A 102 -1.75 -11.25 6.48
CA GLU A 102 -1.38 -12.37 7.36
C GLU A 102 -0.17 -12.02 8.26
N ALA A 103 0.86 -11.39 7.68
CA ALA A 103 2.04 -10.96 8.45
C ALA A 103 1.75 -9.79 9.40
N VAL A 104 0.80 -8.93 9.04
CA VAL A 104 0.37 -7.79 9.87
C VAL A 104 -0.28 -8.32 11.15
N VAL A 105 -1.24 -9.23 11.02
CA VAL A 105 -1.92 -9.87 12.16
C VAL A 105 -0.95 -10.69 13.00
N ALA A 106 -0.01 -11.40 12.37
CA ALA A 106 0.99 -12.17 13.10
C ALA A 106 1.92 -11.29 13.94
N LEU A 107 2.19 -10.04 13.51
CA LEU A 107 3.05 -9.11 14.23
C LEU A 107 2.41 -8.61 15.54
N ASP A 108 1.08 -8.58 15.66
CA ASP A 108 0.40 -8.01 16.82
C ASP A 108 0.76 -8.72 18.13
N ALA A 109 1.00 -10.04 18.05
CA ALA A 109 1.46 -10.83 19.20
C ALA A 109 2.84 -10.39 19.71
N LEU A 110 3.66 -9.74 18.87
CA LEU A 110 4.98 -9.23 19.21
C LEU A 110 4.97 -7.71 19.49
N ALA A 111 4.36 -6.94 18.61
CA ALA A 111 4.43 -5.48 18.59
C ALA A 111 3.25 -4.78 19.27
N GLY A 112 2.19 -5.51 19.63
CA GLY A 112 0.94 -4.96 20.15
C GLY A 112 0.05 -4.35 19.05
N ALA A 113 -1.15 -3.92 19.45
CA ALA A 113 -2.12 -3.24 18.60
C ALA A 113 -2.54 -1.91 19.29
N PRO A 114 -2.06 -0.74 18.85
CA PRO A 114 -1.27 -0.48 17.63
C PRO A 114 0.19 -0.94 17.74
N ALA A 115 0.77 -1.34 16.61
CA ALA A 115 2.13 -1.86 16.53
C ALA A 115 3.19 -0.85 17.01
N SER A 116 4.11 -1.31 17.86
CA SER A 116 5.19 -0.51 18.45
C SER A 116 6.54 -1.22 18.31
N ALA A 117 7.55 -0.50 17.81
CA ALA A 117 8.92 -0.99 17.70
C ALA A 117 9.53 -1.38 19.04
N VAL A 118 9.29 -0.57 20.08
CA VAL A 118 9.84 -0.81 21.41
C VAL A 118 9.19 -2.05 22.02
N GLN A 119 7.89 -2.20 21.86
CA GLN A 119 7.17 -3.38 22.35
C GLN A 119 7.59 -4.64 21.60
N LEU A 120 7.78 -4.58 20.28
CA LEU A 120 8.32 -5.69 19.48
C LEU A 120 9.65 -6.18 20.05
N LEU A 121 10.58 -5.26 20.33
CA LEU A 121 11.88 -5.58 20.90
C LEU A 121 11.76 -6.12 22.34
N GLU A 122 10.96 -5.51 23.20
CA GLU A 122 10.72 -6.01 24.56
C GLU A 122 10.16 -7.44 24.57
N THR A 123 9.16 -7.71 23.74
CA THR A 123 8.54 -9.03 23.62
C THR A 123 9.54 -10.05 23.08
N ALA A 124 10.35 -9.67 22.09
CA ALA A 124 11.36 -10.56 21.50
C ALA A 124 12.56 -10.81 22.43
N ALA A 125 12.79 -9.97 23.43
CA ALA A 125 13.75 -10.22 24.51
C ALA A 125 13.19 -11.09 25.65
N GLY A 126 11.91 -11.48 25.56
CA GLY A 126 11.27 -12.34 26.55
C GLY A 126 11.95 -13.72 26.68
N PRO A 127 11.73 -14.42 27.81
CA PRO A 127 12.21 -15.79 27.97
C PRO A 127 11.72 -16.69 26.84
N THR A 128 12.56 -17.62 26.38
CA THR A 128 12.25 -18.60 25.30
C THR A 128 11.98 -18.00 23.91
N MET A 129 12.29 -16.71 23.70
CA MET A 129 12.14 -16.02 22.40
C MET A 129 13.45 -15.99 21.60
N ASP A 130 14.36 -16.92 21.87
CA ASP A 130 15.67 -16.99 21.23
C ASP A 130 15.54 -17.07 19.70
N GLY A 131 16.16 -16.11 19.01
CA GLY A 131 16.12 -16.05 17.54
C GLY A 131 14.83 -15.48 16.95
N LYS A 132 13.78 -15.25 17.75
CA LYS A 132 12.49 -14.77 17.24
C LYS A 132 12.60 -13.41 16.53
N LEU A 133 13.39 -12.49 17.09
CA LEU A 133 13.63 -11.18 16.47
C LEU A 133 14.27 -11.31 15.07
N ARG A 134 15.22 -12.25 14.91
CA ARG A 134 15.87 -12.52 13.63
C ARG A 134 14.87 -13.06 12.62
N GLU A 135 14.07 -14.04 13.03
CA GLU A 135 12.99 -14.61 12.20
C GLU A 135 12.00 -13.55 11.77
N THR A 136 11.57 -12.68 12.69
CA THR A 136 10.66 -11.56 12.37
C THR A 136 11.27 -10.63 11.33
N PHE A 137 12.55 -10.26 11.42
CA PHE A 137 13.18 -9.45 10.38
C PHE A 137 13.27 -10.19 9.04
N ASP A 138 13.60 -11.48 9.01
CA ASP A 138 13.66 -12.27 7.77
C ASP A 138 12.27 -12.41 7.12
N GLU A 139 11.22 -12.61 7.91
CA GLU A 139 9.83 -12.64 7.46
C GLU A 139 9.41 -11.29 6.89
N TRP A 140 9.70 -10.20 7.60
CA TRP A 140 9.34 -8.84 7.15
C TRP A 140 10.18 -8.36 5.98
N GLN A 141 11.41 -8.86 5.80
CA GLN A 141 12.19 -8.65 4.58
C GLN A 141 11.47 -9.28 3.37
N LYS A 142 11.03 -10.54 3.49
CA LYS A 142 10.29 -11.23 2.42
C LYS A 142 8.94 -10.56 2.16
N TRP A 143 8.25 -10.15 3.21
CA TRP A 143 7.00 -9.41 3.13
C TRP A 143 7.19 -8.08 2.40
N ALA A 144 8.24 -7.31 2.73
CA ALA A 144 8.50 -6.03 2.09
C ALA A 144 8.79 -6.18 0.59
N ALA A 145 9.54 -7.22 0.20
CA ALA A 145 9.76 -7.55 -1.20
C ALA A 145 8.46 -7.96 -1.92
N MET A 146 7.62 -8.78 -1.28
CA MET A 146 6.32 -9.19 -1.84
C MET A 146 5.38 -8.01 -2.02
N VAL A 147 5.30 -7.12 -1.03
CA VAL A 147 4.48 -5.90 -1.10
C VAL A 147 5.00 -4.97 -2.19
N LEU A 148 6.32 -4.79 -2.29
CA LEU A 148 6.92 -3.97 -3.33
C LEU A 148 6.52 -4.45 -4.72
N GLU A 149 6.76 -5.71 -5.04
CA GLU A 149 6.43 -6.28 -6.36
C GLU A 149 4.92 -6.22 -6.65
N SER A 150 4.09 -6.64 -5.70
CA SER A 150 2.63 -6.66 -5.90
C SER A 150 2.02 -5.27 -6.05
N HIS A 151 2.48 -4.27 -5.29
CA HIS A 151 1.91 -2.93 -5.32
C HIS A 151 2.46 -2.09 -6.48
N LEU A 152 3.64 -2.43 -7.02
CA LEU A 152 4.10 -1.89 -8.31
C LEU A 152 3.31 -2.46 -9.48
N ALA A 153 3.03 -3.77 -9.49
CA ALA A 153 2.21 -4.40 -10.51
C ALA A 153 0.74 -3.95 -10.45
N TYR A 154 0.20 -3.85 -9.22
CA TYR A 154 -1.19 -3.49 -8.96
C TYR A 154 -1.30 -2.35 -7.93
N PRO A 155 -1.09 -1.08 -8.35
CA PRO A 155 -1.16 0.09 -7.47
C PRO A 155 -2.45 0.24 -6.66
N LEU A 156 -3.55 -0.37 -7.13
CA LEU A 156 -4.84 -0.35 -6.41
C LEU A 156 -4.73 -1.01 -5.03
N LEU A 157 -3.83 -1.98 -4.84
CA LEU A 157 -3.62 -2.68 -3.56
C LEU A 157 -3.23 -1.76 -2.41
N ILE A 158 -2.59 -0.62 -2.70
CA ILE A 158 -2.25 0.40 -1.70
C ILE A 158 -3.50 0.90 -0.97
N TYR A 159 -4.62 1.03 -1.68
CA TYR A 159 -5.87 1.55 -1.15
C TYR A 159 -6.73 0.51 -0.44
N PHE A 160 -6.36 -0.79 -0.51
CA PHE A 160 -6.99 -1.80 0.33
C PHE A 160 -6.52 -1.58 1.76
N ARG A 161 -7.44 -1.16 2.63
CA ARG A 161 -7.16 -1.03 4.06
C ARG A 161 -7.15 -2.41 4.72
N SER A 162 -6.32 -2.53 5.75
CA SER A 162 -6.34 -3.67 6.67
C SER A 162 -7.71 -3.81 7.32
N SER A 163 -8.13 -5.05 7.57
CA SER A 163 -9.48 -5.38 7.99
C SER A 163 -9.78 -5.06 9.46
N HIS A 164 -8.76 -4.97 10.32
CA HIS A 164 -8.93 -4.69 11.74
C HIS A 164 -8.69 -3.20 12.04
N ASP A 165 -9.58 -2.60 12.84
CA ASP A 165 -9.66 -1.14 13.02
C ASP A 165 -8.40 -0.50 13.66
N ASN A 166 -7.59 -1.28 14.38
CA ASN A 166 -6.36 -0.83 15.03
C ASN A 166 -5.06 -1.29 14.34
N GLU A 167 -5.18 -2.11 13.29
CA GLU A 167 -4.05 -2.73 12.62
C GLU A 167 -3.99 -2.16 11.21
N ALA A 168 -3.11 -1.21 10.97
CA ALA A 168 -2.81 -0.78 9.61
C ALA A 168 -1.46 -1.36 9.20
N TRP A 169 -1.40 -1.98 8.02
CA TRP A 169 -0.16 -2.54 7.48
C TRP A 169 1.01 -1.55 7.47
N ILE A 170 0.73 -0.25 7.27
CA ILE A 170 1.74 0.83 7.34
C ILE A 170 2.32 0.97 8.75
N ASN A 171 1.48 0.87 9.78
CA ASN A 171 1.91 1.00 11.18
C ASN A 171 2.76 -0.20 11.58
N SER A 172 2.33 -1.41 11.22
CA SER A 172 3.09 -2.64 11.47
C SER A 172 4.43 -2.61 10.75
N PHE A 173 4.44 -2.22 9.47
CA PHE A 173 5.68 -2.03 8.72
C PHE A 173 6.59 -0.95 9.34
N GLY A 174 6.01 0.18 9.76
CA GLY A 174 6.74 1.25 10.45
C GLY A 174 7.36 0.80 11.77
N ALA A 175 6.64 0.01 12.57
CA ALA A 175 7.15 -0.59 13.79
C ALA A 175 8.35 -1.52 13.53
N VAL A 176 8.32 -2.33 12.46
CA VAL A 176 9.45 -3.19 12.11
C VAL A 176 10.64 -2.37 11.57
N MET A 177 10.38 -1.34 10.77
CA MET A 177 11.43 -0.41 10.29
C MET A 177 12.10 0.32 11.46
N ASP A 178 11.32 0.82 12.41
CA ASP A 178 11.80 1.49 13.61
C ASP A 178 12.56 0.52 14.53
N ALA A 179 12.11 -0.74 14.66
CA ALA A 179 12.83 -1.77 15.41
C ALA A 179 14.18 -2.12 14.75
N ALA A 180 14.20 -2.29 13.43
CA ALA A 180 15.45 -2.51 12.69
C ALA A 180 16.40 -1.31 12.81
N ALA A 181 15.88 -0.09 12.73
CA ALA A 181 16.66 1.12 12.94
C ALA A 181 17.28 1.17 14.35
N LEU A 182 16.50 0.89 15.40
CA LEU A 182 16.99 0.84 16.79
C LEU A 182 18.08 -0.23 16.98
N VAL A 183 17.87 -1.43 16.45
CA VAL A 183 18.87 -2.51 16.52
C VAL A 183 20.18 -2.08 15.85
N LEU A 184 20.10 -1.51 14.64
CA LEU A 184 21.29 -1.11 13.88
C LEU A 184 21.97 0.14 14.42
N SER A 185 21.23 1.06 15.03
CA SER A 185 21.79 2.31 15.54
C SER A 185 22.34 2.17 16.95
N SER A 186 21.67 1.39 17.80
CA SER A 186 21.76 1.53 19.25
C SER A 186 21.89 0.21 20.00
N VAL A 187 21.75 -0.96 19.39
CA VAL A 187 21.96 -2.25 20.08
C VAL A 187 23.29 -2.87 19.66
N GLU A 188 24.11 -3.25 20.64
CA GLU A 188 25.43 -3.86 20.40
C GLU A 188 25.42 -5.38 20.56
N GLY A 189 25.99 -6.09 19.58
CA GLY A 189 26.23 -7.53 19.66
C GLY A 189 25.00 -8.42 19.50
N ASP A 190 23.87 -7.87 19.05
CA ASP A 190 22.66 -8.65 18.83
C ASP A 190 22.76 -9.51 17.56
N GLN A 191 22.39 -10.79 17.69
CA GLN A 191 22.46 -11.77 16.60
C GLN A 191 21.50 -11.46 15.42
N SER A 192 20.46 -10.65 15.64
CA SER A 192 19.49 -10.25 14.62
C SER A 192 19.98 -9.08 13.77
N ALA A 193 21.11 -8.43 14.09
CA ALA A 193 21.59 -7.25 13.38
C ALA A 193 21.79 -7.46 11.87
N GLY A 194 22.18 -8.67 11.46
CA GLY A 194 22.28 -9.03 10.04
C GLY A 194 20.92 -8.98 9.33
N SER A 195 19.93 -9.69 9.86
CA SER A 195 18.55 -9.71 9.35
C SER A 195 17.89 -8.34 9.42
N ALA A 196 18.11 -7.59 10.52
CA ALA A 196 17.65 -6.20 10.64
C ALA A 196 18.18 -5.32 9.51
N LYS A 197 19.47 -5.47 9.13
CA LYS A 197 20.06 -4.72 8.01
C LYS A 197 19.43 -5.07 6.67
N LEU A 198 19.15 -6.35 6.43
CA LEU A 198 18.51 -6.80 5.19
C LEU A 198 17.06 -6.31 5.09
N MET A 199 16.28 -6.50 6.16
CA MET A 199 14.92 -5.97 6.29
C MET A 199 14.89 -4.46 6.07
N PHE A 200 15.78 -3.72 6.74
CA PHE A 200 15.87 -2.26 6.60
C PHE A 200 16.22 -1.82 5.17
N THR A 201 17.09 -2.56 4.48
CA THR A 201 17.50 -2.24 3.11
C THR A 201 16.31 -2.39 2.14
N ILE A 202 15.64 -3.55 2.16
CA ILE A 202 14.47 -3.80 1.31
C ILE A 202 13.30 -2.89 1.70
N GLY A 203 13.11 -2.64 3.00
CA GLY A 203 12.08 -1.73 3.49
C GLY A 203 12.26 -0.29 3.01
N ASN A 204 13.50 0.21 2.92
CA ASN A 204 13.73 1.53 2.32
C ASN A 204 13.39 1.55 0.83
N HIS A 205 13.71 0.50 0.06
CA HIS A 205 13.30 0.41 -1.34
C HIS A 205 11.78 0.41 -1.48
N LEU A 206 11.08 -0.36 -0.64
CA LEU A 206 9.61 -0.34 -0.60
C LEU A 206 9.07 1.09 -0.39
N VAL A 207 9.61 1.82 0.58
CA VAL A 207 9.16 3.18 0.87
C VAL A 207 9.47 4.13 -0.28
N GLU A 208 10.68 4.04 -0.85
CA GLU A 208 11.12 4.88 -1.97
C GLU A 208 10.20 4.67 -3.19
N ASP A 209 10.01 3.45 -3.62
CA ASP A 209 9.23 3.13 -4.83
C ASP A 209 7.74 3.47 -4.67
N VAL A 210 7.16 3.12 -3.51
CA VAL A 210 5.77 3.51 -3.21
C VAL A 210 5.64 5.03 -3.06
N SER A 211 6.65 5.72 -2.54
CA SER A 211 6.63 7.18 -2.46
C SER A 211 6.63 7.83 -3.84
N TRP A 212 7.39 7.30 -4.80
CA TRP A 212 7.38 7.77 -6.19
C TRP A 212 6.05 7.51 -6.88
N LEU A 213 5.43 6.37 -6.60
CA LEU A 213 4.13 6.00 -7.14
C LEU A 213 3.00 6.91 -6.62
N LEU A 214 3.02 7.27 -5.33
CA LEU A 214 1.95 8.04 -4.68
C LEU A 214 2.20 9.54 -4.65
N PHE A 215 3.46 9.97 -4.59
CA PHE A 215 3.85 11.37 -4.39
C PHE A 215 4.77 11.82 -5.52
N ARG A 216 4.29 12.77 -6.32
CA ARG A 216 5.02 13.32 -7.48
C ARG A 216 6.34 14.03 -7.12
N ASN A 217 6.49 14.48 -5.87
CA ASN A 217 7.72 15.03 -5.32
C ASN A 217 7.85 14.58 -3.84
N PRO A 218 8.57 13.49 -3.57
CA PRO A 218 8.88 13.10 -2.21
C PRO A 218 9.72 14.22 -1.58
N GLY A 219 9.15 14.97 -0.64
CA GLY A 219 9.82 16.12 -0.02
C GLY A 219 11.05 15.73 0.79
N ASP A 220 11.63 16.69 1.51
CA ASP A 220 12.85 16.46 2.29
C ASP A 220 12.67 15.36 3.34
N ALA A 221 13.63 14.44 3.42
CA ALA A 221 13.66 13.35 4.39
C ALA A 221 13.76 13.89 5.83
N GLU A 222 12.75 13.59 6.67
CA GLU A 222 12.75 13.96 8.09
C GLU A 222 12.52 12.76 8.98
N ALA A 223 13.25 12.73 10.11
CA ALA A 223 13.16 11.65 11.09
C ALA A 223 11.84 11.64 11.85
N ILE A 224 11.17 12.80 11.98
CA ILE A 224 9.86 12.96 12.63
C ILE A 224 9.83 12.19 13.98
N ILE A 225 10.81 12.47 14.86
CA ILE A 225 10.92 11.89 16.21
C ILE A 225 11.63 12.88 17.13
N GLU A 226 11.14 13.02 18.37
CA GLU A 226 11.82 13.82 19.39
C GLU A 226 12.90 13.00 20.09
N ARG A 227 13.93 13.69 20.58
CA ARG A 227 15.08 13.03 21.22
C ARG A 227 14.66 12.33 22.52
N GLU A 228 13.72 12.90 23.24
CA GLU A 228 13.19 12.36 24.50
C GLU A 228 12.49 11.02 24.29
N GLU A 229 11.76 10.85 23.17
CA GLU A 229 11.10 9.60 22.82
C GLU A 229 12.10 8.50 22.51
N TYR A 230 13.17 8.83 21.78
CA TYR A 230 14.29 7.92 21.56
C TYR A 230 14.96 7.53 22.89
N ALA A 231 15.24 8.50 23.76
CA ALA A 231 15.85 8.23 25.07
C ALA A 231 14.97 7.29 25.91
N ALA A 232 13.64 7.50 25.90
CA ALA A 232 12.68 6.62 26.57
C ALA A 232 12.70 5.19 25.99
N ALA A 233 12.81 5.05 24.66
CA ALA A 233 12.96 3.76 24.02
C ALA A 233 14.26 3.05 24.46
N ILE A 234 15.40 3.75 24.51
CA ILE A 234 16.67 3.18 24.97
C ILE A 234 16.60 2.69 26.42
N VAL A 235 15.94 3.45 27.30
CA VAL A 235 15.73 3.02 28.70
C VAL A 235 14.95 1.71 28.76
N ARG A 236 13.88 1.59 27.96
CA ARG A 236 13.07 0.38 27.87
C ARG A 236 13.85 -0.81 27.32
N LEU A 237 14.67 -0.61 26.27
CA LEU A 237 15.53 -1.66 25.73
C LEU A 237 16.57 -2.15 26.74
N LYS A 238 17.18 -1.26 27.52
CA LYS A 238 18.09 -1.64 28.62
C LYS A 238 17.36 -2.48 29.66
N ALA A 239 16.14 -2.10 30.03
CA ALA A 239 15.32 -2.85 30.98
C ALA A 239 14.94 -4.24 30.47
N ALA A 240 14.73 -4.38 29.15
CA ALA A 240 14.47 -5.67 28.50
C ALA A 240 15.72 -6.57 28.37
N GLY A 241 16.91 -6.08 28.71
CA GLY A 241 18.15 -6.85 28.70
C GLY A 241 19.03 -6.66 27.46
N TYR A 242 18.67 -5.75 26.54
CA TYR A 242 19.54 -5.40 25.42
C TYR A 242 20.76 -4.61 25.90
N ARG A 243 21.90 -4.84 25.24
CA ARG A 243 23.08 -3.97 25.34
C ARG A 243 22.86 -2.71 24.51
N ALA A 244 21.92 -1.87 24.95
CA ALA A 244 21.55 -0.65 24.25
C ALA A 244 22.49 0.51 24.63
N LEU A 245 23.11 1.10 23.62
CA LEU A 245 23.99 2.25 23.69
C LEU A 245 23.19 3.54 23.57
N ASP A 246 23.61 4.56 24.32
CA ASP A 246 22.95 5.86 24.40
C ASP A 246 23.95 6.98 24.08
N GLY A 247 23.47 8.21 23.91
CA GLY A 247 24.25 9.40 23.66
C GLY A 247 24.01 10.01 22.27
N ASP A 248 24.59 11.19 22.05
CA ASP A 248 24.36 12.00 20.84
C ASP A 248 24.70 11.22 19.55
N ALA A 249 25.77 10.43 19.57
CA ALA A 249 26.20 9.67 18.39
C ALA A 249 25.15 8.63 17.95
N HIS A 250 24.59 7.87 18.90
CA HIS A 250 23.59 6.84 18.61
C HIS A 250 22.23 7.46 18.25
N TRP A 251 21.85 8.54 18.92
CA TRP A 251 20.68 9.34 18.54
C TRP A 251 20.79 9.85 17.10
N GLN A 252 21.90 10.48 16.72
CA GLN A 252 22.09 10.99 15.36
C GLN A 252 22.10 9.87 14.31
N LYS A 253 22.66 8.71 14.65
CA LYS A 253 22.63 7.53 13.78
C LYS A 253 21.19 7.03 13.59
N PHE A 254 20.42 6.89 14.67
CA PHE A 254 19.01 6.50 14.62
C PHE A 254 18.18 7.50 13.81
N ALA A 255 18.28 8.80 14.13
CA ALA A 255 17.55 9.86 13.44
C ALA A 255 17.87 9.88 11.92
N LYS A 256 19.14 9.73 11.55
CA LYS A 256 19.54 9.65 10.13
C LYS A 256 18.97 8.43 9.41
N MET A 257 18.90 7.28 10.09
CA MET A 257 18.26 6.09 9.53
C MET A 257 16.76 6.29 9.38
N ARG A 258 16.11 6.80 10.43
CA ARG A 258 14.68 7.06 10.47
C ARG A 258 14.21 8.07 9.41
N ALA A 259 15.02 9.08 9.14
CA ALA A 259 14.72 10.10 8.14
C ALA A 259 14.45 9.54 6.74
N LYS A 260 15.02 8.37 6.40
CA LYS A 260 14.86 7.74 5.09
C LYS A 260 13.42 7.30 4.80
N TYR A 261 12.63 6.97 5.84
CA TYR A 261 11.29 6.41 5.66
C TYR A 261 10.20 7.16 6.41
N ALA A 262 10.50 7.78 7.55
CA ALA A 262 9.47 8.25 8.48
C ALA A 262 8.52 9.31 7.90
N MET A 263 9.02 10.26 7.11
CA MET A 263 8.13 11.22 6.44
C MET A 263 7.15 10.54 5.49
N PHE A 264 7.63 9.60 4.67
CA PHE A 264 6.79 8.91 3.71
C PHE A 264 5.77 8.00 4.39
N LEU A 265 6.18 7.25 5.42
CA LEU A 265 5.25 6.45 6.22
C LEU A 265 4.15 7.32 6.84
N ASN A 266 4.49 8.48 7.40
CA ASN A 266 3.51 9.41 7.95
C ASN A 266 2.54 9.97 6.90
N ARG A 267 3.04 10.33 5.70
CA ARG A 267 2.19 10.79 4.60
C ARG A 267 1.27 9.68 4.09
N MET A 268 1.78 8.45 3.99
CA MET A 268 0.95 7.30 3.59
C MET A 268 -0.09 6.97 4.67
N ALA A 269 0.27 7.03 5.95
CA ALA A 269 -0.67 6.86 7.06
C ALA A 269 -1.81 7.89 6.99
N GLN A 270 -1.51 9.15 6.67
CA GLN A 270 -2.52 10.19 6.45
C GLN A 270 -3.38 9.90 5.21
N LEU A 271 -2.75 9.55 4.08
CA LEU A 271 -3.46 9.22 2.83
C LEU A 271 -4.44 8.05 3.01
N LEU A 272 -4.02 7.01 3.72
CA LEU A 272 -4.83 5.82 3.98
C LEU A 272 -5.76 5.96 5.19
N SER A 273 -5.67 7.09 5.92
CA SER A 273 -6.38 7.31 7.19
C SER A 273 -6.15 6.15 8.17
N ALA A 274 -4.89 5.74 8.30
CA ALA A 274 -4.45 4.76 9.28
C ALA A 274 -4.65 5.31 10.71
N PRO A 275 -5.02 4.47 11.69
CA PRO A 275 -5.07 4.89 13.09
C PRO A 275 -3.68 5.34 13.54
N PRO A 276 -3.57 6.33 14.44
CA PRO A 276 -2.28 6.74 14.96
C PRO A 276 -1.61 5.60 15.73
N ALA A 277 -0.33 5.35 15.45
CA ALA A 277 0.52 4.40 16.15
C ALA A 277 1.78 5.12 16.66
N PRO A 278 2.50 4.54 17.65
CA PRO A 278 3.75 5.12 18.14
C PRO A 278 4.71 5.42 16.99
N TRP A 279 5.05 6.70 16.83
CA TRP A 279 5.95 7.26 15.82
C TRP A 279 5.46 7.20 14.36
N VAL A 280 4.24 6.70 14.09
CA VAL A 280 3.63 6.64 12.74
C VAL A 280 2.18 7.11 12.80
N GLY A 281 1.84 8.17 12.07
CA GLY A 281 0.49 8.73 12.00
C GLY A 281 0.04 9.48 13.26
N ASP A 282 0.83 9.44 14.33
CA ASP A 282 0.62 10.19 15.59
C ASP A 282 0.90 11.69 15.49
N ARG A 283 1.48 12.14 14.37
CA ARG A 283 1.88 13.53 14.14
C ARG A 283 1.14 14.14 12.96
N SER A 284 0.48 15.28 13.22
CA SER A 284 -0.07 16.13 12.17
C SER A 284 1.08 16.79 11.40
N TYR A 285 1.08 16.69 10.06
CA TYR A 285 2.02 17.45 9.23
C TYR A 285 1.73 18.94 9.39
N LEU A 286 2.51 19.64 10.22
CA LEU A 286 2.54 21.09 10.28
C LEU A 286 3.67 21.56 9.36
N PRO A 287 3.38 22.09 8.16
CA PRO A 287 4.43 22.64 7.31
C PRO A 287 5.19 23.71 8.10
N HIS A 288 6.51 23.57 8.16
CA HIS A 288 7.43 24.40 8.94
C HIS A 288 7.03 25.87 8.88
N ARG A 289 6.57 26.39 10.03
CA ARG A 289 6.52 27.83 10.28
C ARG A 289 7.98 28.29 10.20
N GLN A 290 8.34 28.86 9.06
CA GLN A 290 9.65 29.45 8.78
C GLN A 290 10.22 30.02 10.07
N SER A 291 11.34 29.44 10.52
CA SER A 291 12.17 30.02 11.58
C SER A 291 12.33 31.49 11.24
N ARG A 292 11.65 32.35 12.01
CA ARG A 292 11.71 33.80 11.88
C ARG A 292 13.18 34.15 12.10
N ARG A 293 13.92 34.32 10.99
CA ARG A 293 15.28 34.88 10.98
C ARG A 293 15.26 36.08 11.92
N ARG A 294 15.93 35.95 13.06
CA ARG A 294 16.24 37.09 13.93
C ARG A 294 16.94 38.12 13.07
N ARG A 295 16.25 39.22 12.75
CA ARG A 295 16.89 40.40 12.15
C ARG A 295 17.97 40.88 13.14
N PRO A 296 19.21 41.13 12.70
CA PRO A 296 20.18 41.80 13.56
C PRO A 296 19.68 43.21 13.88
N ALA A 297 19.78 43.60 15.15
CA ALA A 297 19.47 44.96 15.60
C ALA A 297 20.39 45.97 14.90
N PRO A 298 19.89 47.16 14.50
CA PRO A 298 20.74 48.19 13.91
C PRO A 298 21.73 48.70 14.96
N LYS A 299 23.01 48.78 14.59
CA LYS A 299 24.03 49.46 15.38
C LYS A 299 23.65 50.94 15.51
N ALA A 300 23.66 51.44 16.75
CA ALA A 300 23.53 52.86 17.03
C ALA A 300 24.70 53.60 16.36
N ALA A 301 24.37 54.59 15.52
CA ALA A 301 25.34 55.52 14.98
C ALA A 301 25.68 56.59 16.03
N SER A 302 26.97 56.91 16.08
CA SER A 302 27.60 57.98 16.86
C SER A 302 27.16 59.37 16.39
#